data_AF-A0A0N8NSQ6-F1
#
_entry.id   AF-A0A0N8NSQ6-F1
#
_cell.length_a   1.000
_cell.length_b   1.000
_cell.length_c   1.000
_cell.angle_alpha   90.00
_cell.angle_beta   90.00
_cell.angle_gamma   90.00
#
_symmetry.space_group_name_H-M   'P 1'
#
loop_
_entity.id
_entity.type
_entity.pdbx_description
1 polymer ?
#
loop_
_entity_poly.entity_id
_entity_poly.type
_entity_poly.pdbx_seq_one_letter_code
_entity_poly.pdbx_strand_id
1 'polypeptide(L)'
;MQIPEIIKTSLEYIENNLKTDITAEELARMANYSTFHYCRLFSSVMDSSVLGYILKCRLDHALSEIAYGKKAIDIVLEYGFDNYAGFYKAFIKVYGCSPKKYLSIYHHHKPIKPEVANMYTERELRKILESWDIEKTLPIRGMHIMDGAKISSNTWTVGGDFILKTGNREKLMKNLKVTKALLRQDLASSLPVSTKAGSEYMDGKEIFILTHVLKGSPLPKSDRYGENRADFGEKYGRSIARLHKALKEAQKEVLPDEVDLYKSVTDWALPNVRQQNIQWDIGLDEKFFKDYVDTFGRLYAKLPKQLIHRDPNPGNILFDEGEVSRFIDFDLSEINIRLWDACYCATGILSESSDEMYEKWLDILSGILHGYNNECKLTLEEKQAVFYVITSIQMICVAYFEGREEYKQLAKTNRKVLMHIVNNKAQIDQIF
;
A
#
# COMPACT_ATOMS: atom_id res chain seq x y z
N MET A 1 6.74 -28.30 -7.29
CA MET A 1 6.96 -27.34 -6.20
C MET A 1 6.11 -26.12 -6.48
N GLN A 2 5.40 -25.55 -5.50
CA GLN A 2 4.60 -24.33 -5.75
C GLN A 2 5.54 -23.17 -6.05
N ILE A 3 5.11 -22.22 -6.88
CA ILE A 3 5.92 -21.05 -7.29
C ILE A 3 6.57 -20.34 -6.09
N PRO A 4 5.86 -20.07 -4.98
CA PRO A 4 6.46 -19.43 -3.81
C PRO A 4 7.63 -20.21 -3.22
N GLU A 5 7.55 -21.55 -3.25
CA GLU A 5 8.57 -22.42 -2.66
C GLU A 5 9.83 -22.48 -3.53
N ILE A 6 9.66 -22.45 -4.86
CA ILE A 6 10.77 -22.34 -5.81
C ILE A 6 11.55 -21.04 -5.55
N ILE A 7 10.83 -19.92 -5.50
CA ILE A 7 11.46 -18.62 -5.28
C ILE A 7 12.10 -18.55 -3.89
N LYS A 8 11.42 -18.99 -2.83
CA LYS A 8 12.01 -19.06 -1.47
C LYS A 8 13.32 -19.85 -1.44
N THR A 9 13.35 -21.03 -2.06
CA THR A 9 14.57 -21.85 -2.14
C THR A 9 15.69 -21.11 -2.87
N SER A 10 15.38 -20.41 -3.97
CA SER A 10 16.36 -19.60 -4.69
C SER A 10 16.88 -18.43 -3.86
N LEU A 11 16.02 -17.74 -3.10
CA LEU A 11 16.42 -16.64 -2.22
C LEU A 11 17.31 -17.14 -1.09
N GLU A 12 16.98 -18.27 -0.46
CA GLU A 12 17.83 -18.90 0.56
C GLU A 12 19.20 -19.30 0.00
N TYR A 13 19.24 -19.85 -1.21
CA TYR A 13 20.50 -20.15 -1.88
C TYR A 13 21.34 -18.89 -2.10
N ILE A 14 20.74 -17.82 -2.61
CA ILE A 14 21.44 -16.55 -2.83
C ILE A 14 22.03 -16.03 -1.52
N GLU A 15 21.25 -15.96 -0.46
CA GLU A 15 21.68 -15.47 0.86
C GLU A 15 22.85 -16.27 1.44
N ASN A 16 22.87 -17.59 1.24
CA ASN A 16 23.92 -18.47 1.75
C ASN A 16 25.21 -18.45 0.90
N ASN A 17 25.17 -17.88 -0.31
CA ASN A 17 26.26 -17.95 -1.28
C ASN A 17 26.70 -16.55 -1.80
N LEU A 18 26.37 -15.46 -1.10
CA LEU A 18 26.65 -14.09 -1.57
C LEU A 18 28.13 -13.79 -1.86
N LYS A 19 29.06 -14.54 -1.24
CA LYS A 19 30.51 -14.41 -1.40
C LYS A 19 31.09 -15.25 -2.54
N THR A 20 30.25 -15.94 -3.29
CA THR A 20 30.64 -16.70 -4.49
C THR A 20 29.96 -16.12 -5.72
N ASP A 21 30.40 -16.55 -6.91
CA ASP A 21 29.70 -16.24 -8.15
C ASP A 21 28.39 -17.01 -8.22
N ILE A 22 27.27 -16.27 -8.23
CA ILE A 22 25.92 -16.81 -8.39
C ILE A 22 25.43 -16.41 -9.78
N THR A 23 24.96 -17.38 -10.55
CA THR A 23 24.44 -17.15 -11.91
C THR A 23 22.94 -17.40 -12.01
N ALA A 24 22.27 -16.75 -12.97
CA ALA A 24 20.85 -17.00 -13.19
C ALA A 24 20.60 -18.42 -13.73
N GLU A 25 21.54 -18.94 -14.50
CA GLU A 25 21.55 -20.31 -15.05
C GLU A 25 21.56 -21.36 -13.94
N GLU A 26 22.39 -21.15 -12.92
CA GLU A 26 22.47 -22.03 -11.76
C GLU A 26 21.15 -22.09 -10.98
N LEU A 27 20.56 -20.93 -10.68
CA LEU A 27 19.28 -20.84 -9.99
C LEU A 27 18.14 -21.45 -10.81
N ALA A 28 18.14 -21.21 -12.13
CA ALA A 28 17.16 -21.80 -13.03
C ALA A 28 17.24 -23.32 -13.05
N ARG A 29 18.46 -23.88 -13.08
CA ARG A 29 18.69 -25.33 -13.01
C ARG A 29 18.23 -25.90 -11.67
N MET A 30 18.48 -25.25 -10.54
CA MET A 30 17.95 -25.66 -9.23
C MET A 30 16.41 -25.69 -9.22
N ALA A 31 15.78 -24.76 -9.92
CA ALA A 31 14.33 -24.67 -10.06
C ALA A 31 13.73 -25.65 -11.09
N ASN A 32 14.55 -26.34 -11.90
CA ASN A 32 14.13 -27.10 -13.10
C ASN A 32 13.43 -26.24 -14.17
N TYR A 33 13.89 -25.02 -14.37
CA TYR A 33 13.45 -24.11 -15.43
C TYR A 33 14.58 -23.81 -16.42
N SER A 34 14.24 -23.41 -17.64
CA SER A 34 15.21 -22.72 -18.49
C SER A 34 15.51 -21.34 -17.91
N THR A 35 16.72 -20.82 -18.14
CA THR A 35 17.16 -19.50 -17.63
C THR A 35 16.17 -18.40 -17.98
N PHE A 36 15.68 -18.38 -19.22
CA PHE A 36 14.70 -17.38 -19.67
C PHE A 36 13.40 -17.42 -18.86
N HIS A 37 12.80 -18.61 -18.68
CA HIS A 37 11.55 -18.75 -17.93
C HIS A 37 11.75 -18.43 -16.45
N TYR A 38 12.87 -18.86 -15.86
CA TYR A 38 13.20 -18.56 -14.47
C TYR A 38 13.36 -17.06 -14.23
N CYS A 39 14.12 -16.34 -15.08
CA CYS A 39 14.30 -14.90 -14.94
C CYS A 39 12.98 -14.14 -15.05
N ARG A 40 12.07 -14.55 -15.95
CA ARG A 40 10.73 -13.97 -16.06
C ARG A 40 9.88 -14.24 -14.83
N LEU A 41 9.89 -15.48 -14.34
CA LEU A 41 9.18 -15.88 -13.13
C LEU A 41 9.70 -15.07 -11.94
N PHE A 42 11.00 -15.11 -11.67
CA PHE A 42 11.64 -14.37 -10.58
C PHE A 42 11.30 -12.89 -10.64
N SER A 43 11.43 -12.25 -11.81
CA SER A 43 11.12 -10.82 -11.94
C SER A 43 9.63 -10.52 -11.70
N SER A 44 8.73 -11.44 -12.06
CA SER A 44 7.29 -11.28 -11.79
C SER A 44 6.91 -11.46 -10.31
N VAL A 45 7.72 -12.20 -9.55
CA VAL A 45 7.47 -12.44 -8.11
C VAL A 45 8.17 -11.38 -7.26
N MET A 46 9.40 -11.03 -7.62
CA MET A 46 10.31 -10.20 -6.82
C MET A 46 10.36 -8.75 -7.27
N ASP A 47 9.62 -8.39 -8.33
CA ASP A 47 9.63 -7.07 -8.98
C ASP A 47 11.07 -6.53 -9.24
N SER A 48 12.01 -7.46 -9.43
CA SER A 48 13.44 -7.19 -9.59
C SER A 48 14.10 -8.30 -10.38
N SER A 49 15.13 -7.95 -11.16
CA SER A 49 15.94 -8.97 -11.84
C SER A 49 16.75 -9.78 -10.82
N VAL A 50 17.09 -11.02 -11.16
CA VAL A 50 17.97 -11.89 -10.35
C VAL A 50 19.27 -11.18 -9.98
N LEU A 51 19.95 -10.56 -10.95
CA LEU A 51 21.20 -9.84 -10.71
C LEU A 51 21.01 -8.60 -9.84
N GLY A 52 19.89 -7.88 -10.03
CA GLY A 52 19.54 -6.74 -9.18
C GLY A 52 19.32 -7.14 -7.73
N TYR A 53 18.64 -8.26 -7.50
CA TYR A 53 18.42 -8.82 -6.17
C TYR A 53 19.74 -9.24 -5.52
N ILE A 54 20.59 -10.01 -6.22
CA ILE A 54 21.91 -10.44 -5.72
C ILE A 54 22.78 -9.22 -5.36
N LEU A 55 22.81 -8.21 -6.23
CA LEU A 55 23.55 -6.97 -5.99
C LEU A 55 23.08 -6.28 -4.70
N LYS A 56 21.77 -6.18 -4.49
CA LYS A 56 21.21 -5.57 -3.28
C LYS A 56 21.61 -6.36 -2.02
N CYS A 57 21.48 -7.69 -2.04
CA CYS A 57 21.90 -8.53 -0.91
C CYS A 57 23.40 -8.36 -0.62
N ARG A 58 24.26 -8.36 -1.65
CA ARG A 58 25.71 -8.10 -1.48
C ARG A 58 25.98 -6.73 -0.85
N LEU A 59 25.26 -5.68 -1.26
CA LEU A 59 25.37 -4.35 -0.66
C LEU A 59 24.92 -4.34 0.81
N ASP A 60 23.74 -4.93 1.11
CA ASP A 60 23.15 -4.98 2.45
C ASP A 60 24.11 -5.71 3.42
N HIS A 61 24.62 -6.89 3.05
CA HIS A 61 25.51 -7.68 3.88
C HIS A 61 26.91 -7.06 4.03
N ALA A 62 27.49 -6.54 2.95
CA ALA A 62 28.77 -5.84 3.02
C ALA A 62 28.68 -4.62 3.96
N LEU A 63 27.60 -3.84 3.86
CA LEU A 63 27.38 -2.69 4.75
C LEU A 63 27.22 -3.11 6.21
N SER A 64 26.49 -4.20 6.46
CA SER A 64 26.32 -4.75 7.81
C SER A 64 27.67 -5.11 8.43
N GLU A 65 28.52 -5.86 7.71
CA GLU A 65 29.85 -6.23 8.18
C GLU A 65 30.79 -5.03 8.40
N ILE A 66 30.71 -4.02 7.52
CA ILE A 66 31.44 -2.74 7.69
C ILE A 66 30.98 -2.01 8.95
N ALA A 67 29.67 -2.01 9.24
CA ALA A 67 29.11 -1.38 10.44
C ALA A 67 29.63 -2.03 11.74
N TYR A 68 29.96 -3.32 11.71
CA TYR A 68 30.60 -4.05 12.81
C TYR A 68 32.12 -3.85 12.90
N GLY A 69 32.68 -2.88 12.16
CA GLY A 69 34.08 -2.48 12.28
C GLY A 69 35.05 -3.27 11.41
N LYS A 70 34.56 -4.12 10.50
CA LYS A 70 35.43 -4.82 9.54
C LYS A 70 35.97 -3.83 8.49
N LYS A 71 37.18 -4.11 7.99
CA LYS A 71 37.85 -3.24 7.04
C LYS A 71 37.12 -3.26 5.69
N ALA A 72 36.60 -2.10 5.28
CA ALA A 72 35.69 -2.01 4.15
C ALA A 72 36.25 -2.56 2.83
N ILE A 73 37.53 -2.35 2.54
CA ILE A 73 38.14 -2.86 1.30
C ILE A 73 38.16 -4.39 1.24
N ASP A 74 38.39 -5.07 2.37
CA ASP A 74 38.45 -6.53 2.41
C ASP A 74 37.04 -7.11 2.23
N ILE A 75 36.05 -6.51 2.91
CA ILE A 75 34.65 -6.94 2.85
C ILE A 75 34.04 -6.78 1.45
N VAL A 76 34.27 -5.65 0.77
CA VAL A 76 33.69 -5.47 -0.57
C VAL A 76 34.24 -6.48 -1.58
N LEU A 77 35.51 -6.86 -1.45
CA LEU A 77 36.11 -7.90 -2.29
C LEU A 77 35.48 -9.28 -1.97
N GLU A 78 35.28 -9.60 -0.69
CA GLU A 78 34.61 -10.84 -0.27
C GLU A 78 33.18 -10.96 -0.83
N TYR A 79 32.45 -9.85 -0.98
CA TYR A 79 31.10 -9.83 -1.56
C TYR A 79 31.08 -9.68 -3.09
N GLY A 80 32.21 -9.93 -3.77
CA GLY A 80 32.28 -10.00 -5.23
C GLY A 80 32.26 -8.66 -5.96
N PHE A 81 32.69 -7.58 -5.31
CA PHE A 81 33.01 -6.31 -5.99
C PHE A 81 34.49 -6.26 -6.35
N ASP A 82 34.85 -5.76 -7.53
CA ASP A 82 36.27 -5.66 -7.94
C ASP A 82 37.10 -4.69 -7.09
N ASN A 83 36.45 -3.67 -6.53
CA ASN A 83 37.05 -2.65 -5.69
C ASN A 83 35.98 -1.83 -4.94
N TYR A 84 36.43 -1.03 -3.97
CA TYR A 84 35.55 -0.15 -3.19
C TYR A 84 34.85 0.91 -4.04
N ALA A 85 35.44 1.38 -5.15
CA ALA A 85 34.79 2.37 -6.00
C ALA A 85 33.55 1.80 -6.72
N GLY A 86 33.62 0.54 -7.16
CA GLY A 86 32.49 -0.22 -7.70
C GLY A 86 31.36 -0.37 -6.67
N PHE A 87 31.72 -0.81 -5.47
CA PHE A 87 30.78 -0.87 -4.33
C PHE A 87 30.15 0.49 -4.05
N TYR A 88 30.95 1.55 -3.91
CA TYR A 88 30.50 2.90 -3.60
C TYR A 88 29.50 3.44 -4.63
N LYS A 89 29.79 3.25 -5.92
CA LYS A 89 28.90 3.67 -7.01
C LYS A 89 27.58 2.90 -7.00
N ALA A 90 27.63 1.59 -6.79
CA ALA A 90 26.43 0.76 -6.66
C ALA A 90 25.62 1.15 -5.42
N PHE A 91 26.29 1.40 -4.29
CA PHE A 91 25.68 1.80 -3.04
C PHE A 91 24.92 3.12 -3.16
N ILE A 92 25.54 4.17 -3.72
CA ILE A 92 24.85 5.46 -3.96
C ILE A 92 23.65 5.27 -4.87
N LYS A 93 23.75 4.44 -5.91
CA LYS A 93 22.62 4.16 -6.81
C LYS A 93 21.43 3.49 -6.09
N VAL A 94 21.71 2.67 -5.08
CA VAL A 94 20.67 1.94 -4.32
C VAL A 94 20.12 2.79 -3.18
N TYR A 95 20.97 3.37 -2.34
CA TYR A 95 20.57 4.07 -1.10
C TYR A 95 20.63 5.59 -1.17
N GLY A 96 21.10 6.19 -2.27
CA GLY A 96 21.10 7.64 -2.48
C GLY A 96 22.16 8.44 -1.72
N CYS A 97 22.90 7.81 -0.80
CA CYS A 97 23.95 8.44 -0.02
C CYS A 97 25.19 7.55 0.11
N SER A 98 26.27 8.08 0.66
CA SER A 98 27.49 7.29 0.91
C SER A 98 27.27 6.27 2.05
N PRO A 99 28.00 5.15 2.07
CA PRO A 99 27.95 4.18 3.18
C PRO A 99 28.16 4.82 4.55
N LYS A 100 29.12 5.76 4.66
CA LYS A 100 29.39 6.50 5.89
C LYS A 100 28.19 7.35 6.31
N LYS A 101 27.56 8.08 5.38
CA LYS A 101 26.36 8.88 5.66
C LYS A 101 25.20 7.97 6.08
N TYR A 102 24.99 6.86 5.39
CA TYR A 102 23.97 5.87 5.75
C TYR A 102 24.15 5.35 7.19
N LEU A 103 25.36 4.91 7.55
CA LEU A 103 25.65 4.39 8.90
C LEU A 103 25.52 5.47 9.99
N SER A 104 25.76 6.74 9.67
CA SER A 104 25.51 7.83 10.64
C SER A 104 24.02 8.06 10.92
N ILE A 105 23.13 7.67 9.99
CA ILE A 105 21.67 7.83 10.11
C ILE A 105 21.03 6.62 10.81
N TYR A 106 21.45 5.41 10.44
CA TYR A 106 20.81 4.17 10.88
C TYR A 106 21.57 3.42 11.98
N HIS A 107 22.84 3.79 12.23
CA HIS A 107 23.81 3.15 13.15
C HIS A 107 24.17 1.69 12.80
N HIS A 108 23.18 0.90 12.43
CA HIS A 108 23.31 -0.49 12.00
C HIS A 108 22.52 -0.69 10.70
N HIS A 109 22.92 -1.68 9.92
CA HIS A 109 22.17 -2.11 8.76
C HIS A 109 21.83 -3.59 8.92
N LYS A 110 20.53 -3.89 8.80
CA LYS A 110 20.00 -5.24 8.85
C LYS A 110 19.41 -5.57 7.47
N PRO A 111 19.94 -6.59 6.77
CA PRO A 111 19.35 -7.06 5.52
C PRO A 111 17.88 -7.41 5.72
N ILE A 112 17.01 -6.84 4.90
CA ILE A 112 15.57 -7.14 4.91
C ILE A 112 15.34 -8.32 3.98
N LYS A 113 14.88 -9.44 4.53
CA LYS A 113 14.44 -10.58 3.71
C LYS A 113 13.12 -10.23 3.04
N PRO A 114 12.98 -10.44 1.71
CA PRO A 114 11.74 -10.17 1.02
C PRO A 114 10.66 -11.19 1.43
N GLU A 115 9.41 -10.75 1.47
CA GLU A 115 8.26 -11.64 1.62
C GLU A 115 7.86 -12.17 0.24
N VAL A 116 7.84 -13.49 0.08
CA VAL A 116 7.31 -14.13 -1.13
C VAL A 116 5.84 -14.45 -0.89
N ALA A 117 4.95 -13.66 -1.52
CA ALA A 117 3.51 -13.89 -1.44
C ALA A 117 3.13 -15.27 -2.00
N ASN A 118 2.06 -15.86 -1.45
CA ASN A 118 1.50 -17.08 -2.02
C ASN A 118 0.95 -16.77 -3.42
N MET A 119 1.44 -17.50 -4.42
CA MET A 119 0.98 -17.38 -5.80
C MET A 119 0.25 -18.66 -6.18
N TYR A 120 -0.95 -18.50 -6.71
CA TYR A 120 -1.77 -19.59 -7.20
C TYR A 120 -1.68 -19.68 -8.72
N THR A 121 -1.47 -20.89 -9.22
CA THR A 121 -1.61 -21.17 -10.65
C THR A 121 -3.08 -21.18 -11.04
N GLU A 122 -3.38 -20.92 -12.31
CA GLU A 122 -4.75 -21.02 -12.83
C GLU A 122 -5.35 -22.41 -12.55
N ARG A 123 -4.55 -23.48 -12.65
CA ARG A 123 -4.99 -24.85 -12.33
C ARG A 123 -5.41 -25.01 -10.87
N GLU A 124 -4.67 -24.42 -9.93
CA GLU A 124 -5.00 -24.45 -8.50
C GLU A 124 -6.27 -23.64 -8.23
N LEU A 125 -6.38 -22.44 -8.81
CA LEU A 125 -7.58 -21.60 -8.70
C LEU A 125 -8.82 -22.30 -9.26
N ARG A 126 -8.70 -22.98 -10.40
CA ARG A 126 -9.80 -23.78 -10.98
C ARG A 126 -10.27 -24.87 -10.03
N LYS A 127 -9.34 -25.59 -9.38
CA LYS A 127 -9.69 -26.60 -8.38
C LYS A 127 -10.40 -26.00 -7.17
N ILE A 128 -10.00 -24.82 -6.72
CA ILE A 128 -10.67 -24.10 -5.63
C ILE A 128 -12.10 -23.71 -6.05
N LEU A 129 -12.26 -23.18 -7.26
CA LEU A 129 -13.55 -22.72 -7.80
C LEU A 129 -14.57 -23.85 -8.00
N GLU A 130 -14.15 -25.13 -8.05
CA GLU A 130 -15.08 -26.28 -8.06
C GLU A 130 -16.01 -26.33 -6.83
N SER A 131 -15.66 -25.61 -5.76
CA SER A 131 -16.47 -25.48 -4.55
C SER A 131 -17.74 -24.65 -4.75
N TRP A 132 -17.81 -23.83 -5.80
CA TRP A 132 -18.97 -23.02 -6.16
C TRP A 132 -19.69 -23.57 -7.39
N ASP A 133 -20.97 -23.23 -7.53
CA ASP A 133 -21.78 -23.57 -8.70
C ASP A 133 -21.73 -22.45 -9.74
N ILE A 134 -20.58 -22.31 -10.39
CA ILE A 134 -20.34 -21.33 -11.45
C ILE A 134 -19.83 -22.03 -12.72
N GLU A 135 -19.94 -21.36 -13.87
CA GLU A 135 -19.46 -21.88 -15.13
C GLU A 135 -17.92 -22.13 -15.09
N LYS A 136 -17.51 -23.37 -15.37
CA LYS A 136 -16.10 -23.80 -15.23
C LYS A 136 -15.15 -23.18 -16.25
N THR A 137 -15.68 -22.75 -17.40
CA THR A 137 -14.95 -22.18 -18.53
C THR A 137 -14.67 -20.69 -18.37
N LEU A 138 -15.18 -20.06 -17.31
CA LEU A 138 -14.95 -18.63 -17.07
C LEU A 138 -13.44 -18.32 -17.01
N PRO A 139 -12.99 -17.24 -17.67
CA PRO A 139 -11.60 -16.81 -17.62
C PRO A 139 -11.24 -16.34 -16.21
N ILE A 140 -10.06 -16.71 -15.72
CA ILE A 140 -9.54 -16.24 -14.43
C ILE A 140 -8.44 -15.22 -14.74
N ARG A 141 -8.54 -14.02 -14.18
CA ARG A 141 -7.54 -12.97 -14.38
C ARG A 141 -7.12 -12.41 -13.03
N GLY A 142 -5.82 -12.16 -12.85
CA GLY A 142 -5.34 -11.45 -11.68
C GLY A 142 -5.85 -10.01 -11.70
N MET A 143 -6.27 -9.49 -10.54
CA MET A 143 -6.66 -8.10 -10.43
C MET A 143 -5.42 -7.22 -10.37
N HIS A 144 -5.34 -6.22 -11.23
CA HIS A 144 -4.27 -5.24 -11.12
C HIS A 144 -4.56 -4.26 -9.97
N ILE A 145 -3.56 -4.03 -9.14
CA ILE A 145 -3.51 -3.01 -8.09
C ILE A 145 -2.48 -1.95 -8.48
N MET A 146 -2.59 -0.76 -7.87
CA MET A 146 -1.66 0.36 -8.10
C MET A 146 -1.59 0.77 -9.60
N ASP A 147 -2.72 1.20 -10.17
CA ASP A 147 -2.81 1.70 -11.57
C ASP A 147 -2.32 0.72 -12.65
N GLY A 148 -2.49 -0.59 -12.46
CA GLY A 148 -2.09 -1.57 -13.47
C GLY A 148 -0.68 -2.13 -13.25
N ALA A 149 0.12 -1.54 -12.36
CA ALA A 149 1.54 -1.85 -12.23
C ALA A 149 1.82 -3.21 -11.57
N LYS A 150 0.93 -3.70 -10.69
CA LYS A 150 1.12 -4.96 -9.96
C LYS A 150 -0.14 -5.81 -10.03
N ILE A 151 0.01 -7.12 -10.12
CA ILE A 151 -1.11 -8.06 -10.02
C ILE A 151 -1.24 -8.49 -8.56
N SER A 152 -2.45 -8.41 -8.01
CA SER A 152 -2.78 -8.92 -6.69
C SER A 152 -2.50 -10.42 -6.61
N SER A 153 -1.80 -10.82 -5.55
CA SER A 153 -1.51 -12.23 -5.25
C SER A 153 -2.66 -12.94 -4.53
N ASN A 154 -3.69 -12.20 -4.10
CA ASN A 154 -4.76 -12.69 -3.25
C ASN A 154 -6.18 -12.40 -3.77
N THR A 155 -6.30 -11.73 -4.92
CA THR A 155 -7.58 -11.35 -5.51
C THR A 155 -7.58 -11.56 -7.03
N TRP A 156 -8.64 -12.22 -7.55
CA TRP A 156 -8.80 -12.55 -8.96
C TRP A 156 -10.21 -12.23 -9.44
N THR A 157 -10.36 -11.81 -10.68
CA THR A 157 -11.65 -11.81 -11.37
C THR A 157 -11.88 -13.18 -12.01
N VAL A 158 -13.13 -13.66 -11.94
CA VAL A 158 -13.58 -14.92 -12.54
C VAL A 158 -14.75 -14.59 -13.47
N GLY A 159 -14.51 -14.63 -14.77
CA GLY A 159 -15.44 -14.11 -15.77
C GLY A 159 -15.54 -12.58 -15.70
N GLY A 160 -16.75 -12.06 -15.93
CA GLY A 160 -17.10 -10.66 -15.71
C GLY A 160 -17.91 -10.42 -14.43
N ASP A 161 -18.34 -11.49 -13.75
CA ASP A 161 -19.40 -11.43 -12.76
C ASP A 161 -18.93 -11.71 -11.33
N PHE A 162 -17.70 -12.22 -11.15
CA PHE A 162 -17.20 -12.64 -9.84
C PHE A 162 -15.78 -12.15 -9.51
N ILE A 163 -15.55 -11.98 -8.21
CA ILE A 163 -14.25 -11.71 -7.60
C ILE A 163 -13.97 -12.81 -6.58
N LEU A 164 -12.85 -13.51 -6.71
CA LEU A 164 -12.33 -14.49 -5.77
C LEU A 164 -11.25 -13.82 -4.90
N LYS A 165 -11.37 -13.93 -3.57
CA LYS A 165 -10.40 -13.42 -2.58
C LYS A 165 -9.90 -14.51 -1.64
N THR A 166 -8.64 -14.43 -1.25
CA THR A 166 -8.02 -15.23 -0.17
C THR A 166 -7.19 -14.35 0.77
N GLY A 167 -6.84 -14.85 1.95
CA GLY A 167 -6.01 -14.14 2.91
C GLY A 167 -6.15 -14.62 4.33
N ASN A 168 -5.77 -13.75 5.28
CA ASN A 168 -5.88 -14.02 6.70
C ASN A 168 -7.35 -14.26 7.10
N ARG A 169 -7.60 -15.37 7.80
CA ARG A 169 -8.94 -15.81 8.18
C ARG A 169 -9.71 -14.76 8.97
N GLU A 170 -9.09 -14.25 10.03
CA GLU A 170 -9.71 -13.30 10.94
C GLU A 170 -10.08 -12.00 10.21
N LYS A 171 -9.15 -11.49 9.38
CA LYS A 171 -9.33 -10.28 8.58
C LYS A 171 -10.50 -10.39 7.60
N LEU A 172 -10.56 -11.47 6.81
CA LEU A 172 -11.64 -11.70 5.84
C LEU A 172 -12.99 -11.93 6.53
N MET A 173 -13.02 -12.66 7.65
CA MET A 173 -14.26 -12.85 8.42
C MET A 173 -14.75 -11.54 9.03
N LYS A 174 -13.85 -10.66 9.47
CA LYS A 174 -14.17 -9.31 9.92
C LYS A 174 -14.77 -8.48 8.79
N ASN A 175 -14.14 -8.47 7.60
CA ASN A 175 -14.68 -7.80 6.42
C ASN A 175 -16.09 -8.29 6.09
N LEU A 176 -16.31 -9.61 6.08
CA LEU A 176 -17.62 -10.17 5.78
C LEU A 176 -18.72 -9.68 6.73
N LYS A 177 -18.42 -9.53 8.02
CA LYS A 177 -19.36 -8.97 9.01
C LYS A 177 -19.66 -7.50 8.72
N VAL A 178 -18.64 -6.69 8.45
CA VAL A 178 -18.80 -5.25 8.10
C VAL A 178 -19.64 -5.11 6.82
N THR A 179 -19.31 -5.86 5.78
CA THR A 179 -20.04 -5.89 4.50
C THR A 179 -21.53 -6.21 4.71
N LYS A 180 -21.85 -7.23 5.50
CA LYS A 180 -23.24 -7.60 5.80
C LYS A 180 -24.01 -6.53 6.56
N ALA A 181 -23.35 -5.83 7.48
CA ALA A 181 -23.96 -4.73 8.23
C ALA A 181 -24.24 -3.52 7.33
N LEU A 182 -23.36 -3.24 6.36
CA LEU A 182 -23.52 -2.13 5.41
C LEU A 182 -24.57 -2.40 4.32
N LEU A 183 -24.75 -3.65 3.92
CA LEU A 183 -25.80 -4.06 2.97
C LEU A 183 -27.21 -3.68 3.44
N ARG A 184 -27.46 -3.70 4.75
CA ARG A 184 -28.76 -3.29 5.33
C ARG A 184 -29.08 -1.80 5.13
N GLN A 185 -28.08 -1.00 4.73
CA GLN A 185 -28.18 0.45 4.59
C GLN A 185 -27.98 0.92 3.15
N ASP A 186 -28.01 -0.01 2.17
CA ASP A 186 -27.86 0.27 0.72
C ASP A 186 -26.56 1.03 0.35
N LEU A 187 -25.51 0.94 1.18
CA LEU A 187 -24.28 1.74 1.04
C LEU A 187 -23.04 0.94 0.61
N ALA A 188 -23.01 -0.40 0.75
CA ALA A 188 -21.86 -1.18 0.28
C ALA A 188 -22.08 -2.69 0.07
N SER A 189 -21.20 -3.21 -0.80
CA SER A 189 -20.58 -4.54 -0.91
C SER A 189 -21.43 -5.73 -1.35
N SER A 190 -20.82 -6.64 -2.11
CA SER A 190 -21.47 -7.83 -2.67
C SER A 190 -21.55 -8.93 -1.61
N LEU A 191 -22.69 -9.63 -1.51
CA LEU A 191 -22.77 -10.86 -0.71
C LEU A 191 -21.86 -11.96 -1.28
N PRO A 192 -21.28 -12.81 -0.42
CA PRO A 192 -20.63 -14.01 -0.89
C PRO A 192 -21.58 -14.90 -1.68
N VAL A 193 -21.06 -15.49 -2.75
CA VAL A 193 -21.70 -16.59 -3.45
C VAL A 193 -21.58 -17.83 -2.57
N SER A 194 -22.70 -18.49 -2.28
CA SER A 194 -22.69 -19.73 -1.51
C SER A 194 -21.97 -20.85 -2.26
N THR A 195 -21.16 -21.61 -1.53
CA THR A 195 -20.57 -22.87 -2.01
C THR A 195 -21.66 -23.92 -2.24
N LYS A 196 -21.32 -25.02 -2.93
CA LYS A 196 -22.21 -26.18 -3.10
C LYS A 196 -22.65 -26.83 -1.78
N ALA A 197 -21.86 -26.63 -0.71
CA ALA A 197 -22.18 -27.08 0.64
C ALA A 197 -23.03 -26.07 1.44
N GLY A 198 -23.43 -24.94 0.83
CA GLY A 198 -24.21 -23.88 1.48
C GLY A 198 -23.40 -22.95 2.39
N SER A 199 -22.07 -23.10 2.45
CA SER A 199 -21.19 -22.20 3.21
C SER A 199 -20.84 -20.95 2.40
N GLU A 200 -20.64 -19.81 3.08
CA GLU A 200 -20.32 -18.51 2.45
C GLU A 200 -18.86 -18.40 1.97
N TYR A 201 -18.02 -19.37 2.35
CA TYR A 201 -16.62 -19.44 2.00
C TYR A 201 -16.19 -20.90 1.90
N MET A 202 -15.10 -21.14 1.18
CA MET A 202 -14.41 -22.42 1.17
C MET A 202 -13.33 -22.42 2.24
N ASP A 203 -13.37 -23.44 3.09
CA ASP A 203 -12.46 -23.59 4.22
C ASP A 203 -11.43 -24.69 3.95
N GLY A 204 -10.16 -24.32 3.86
CA GLY A 204 -9.03 -25.21 3.59
C GLY A 204 -7.77 -24.78 4.32
N LYS A 205 -6.59 -24.96 3.70
CA LYS A 205 -5.33 -24.43 4.23
C LYS A 205 -5.37 -22.89 4.35
N GLU A 206 -6.05 -22.26 3.40
CA GLU A 206 -6.47 -20.85 3.44
C GLU A 206 -7.98 -20.79 3.22
N ILE A 207 -8.59 -19.67 3.56
CA ILE A 207 -10.01 -19.44 3.29
C ILE A 207 -10.18 -18.68 1.97
N PHE A 208 -11.19 -19.07 1.20
CA PHE A 208 -11.52 -18.42 -0.06
C PHE A 208 -12.97 -17.94 -0.05
N ILE A 209 -13.18 -16.71 -0.49
CA ILE A 209 -14.49 -16.09 -0.61
C ILE A 209 -14.71 -15.69 -2.07
N LEU A 210 -15.84 -16.11 -2.63
CA LEU A 210 -16.28 -15.67 -3.95
C LEU A 210 -17.41 -14.65 -3.77
N THR A 211 -17.30 -13.52 -4.44
CA THR A 211 -18.24 -12.39 -4.38
C THR A 211 -18.66 -12.00 -5.79
N HIS A 212 -19.83 -11.39 -5.95
CA HIS A 212 -20.23 -10.77 -7.22
C HIS A 212 -19.47 -9.48 -7.50
N VAL A 213 -19.18 -9.22 -8.77
CA VAL A 213 -18.73 -7.89 -9.22
C VAL A 213 -19.87 -6.89 -9.01
N LEU A 214 -19.56 -5.76 -8.40
CA LEU A 214 -20.52 -4.67 -8.23
C LEU A 214 -20.59 -3.82 -9.49
N LYS A 215 -21.79 -3.35 -9.84
CA LYS A 215 -21.99 -2.40 -10.95
C LYS A 215 -21.33 -1.06 -10.62
N GLY A 216 -20.73 -0.45 -11.64
CA GLY A 216 -20.04 0.84 -11.56
C GLY A 216 -18.55 0.69 -11.83
N SER A 217 -17.87 1.83 -11.96
CA SER A 217 -16.43 1.87 -12.21
C SER A 217 -15.79 3.02 -11.44
N PRO A 218 -14.51 2.93 -11.06
CA PRO A 218 -13.77 4.07 -10.55
C PRO A 218 -13.87 5.27 -11.50
N LEU A 219 -13.91 6.48 -10.95
CA LEU A 219 -13.97 7.69 -11.77
C LEU A 219 -12.67 7.84 -12.58
N PRO A 220 -12.73 7.99 -13.91
CA PRO A 220 -11.54 8.17 -14.75
C PRO A 220 -10.67 9.34 -14.28
N LYS A 221 -9.35 9.22 -14.48
CA LYS A 221 -8.40 10.29 -14.10
C LYS A 221 -8.67 11.61 -14.84
N SER A 222 -9.15 11.54 -16.09
CA SER A 222 -9.57 12.71 -16.88
C SER A 222 -10.65 13.53 -16.17
N ASP A 223 -11.59 12.85 -15.53
CA ASP A 223 -12.76 13.47 -14.91
C ASP A 223 -12.41 13.97 -13.51
N ARG A 224 -11.62 13.18 -12.76
CA ARG A 224 -11.08 13.56 -11.45
C ARG A 224 -10.30 14.87 -11.48
N TYR A 225 -9.59 15.14 -12.58
CA TYR A 225 -8.79 16.36 -12.76
C TYR A 225 -9.33 17.32 -13.81
N GLY A 226 -10.54 17.04 -14.31
CA GLY A 226 -11.25 17.85 -15.30
C GLY A 226 -11.75 19.16 -14.71
N GLU A 227 -12.59 19.87 -15.46
CA GLU A 227 -13.16 21.16 -15.04
C GLU A 227 -14.08 21.00 -13.82
N ASN A 228 -14.84 19.90 -13.74
CA ASN A 228 -15.79 19.60 -12.65
C ASN A 228 -15.14 18.89 -11.46
N ARG A 229 -13.82 18.99 -11.29
CA ARG A 229 -13.06 18.27 -10.25
C ARG A 229 -13.51 18.58 -8.82
N ALA A 230 -13.91 19.83 -8.56
CA ALA A 230 -14.45 20.23 -7.26
C ALA A 230 -15.80 19.58 -6.99
N ASP A 231 -16.68 19.50 -7.99
CA ASP A 231 -18.00 18.87 -7.88
C ASP A 231 -17.87 17.37 -7.64
N PHE A 232 -16.98 16.69 -8.38
CA PHE A 232 -16.67 15.29 -8.13
C PHE A 232 -16.05 15.09 -6.74
N GLY A 233 -15.16 15.99 -6.32
CA GLY A 233 -14.66 16.04 -4.95
C GLY A 233 -15.81 16.08 -3.93
N GLU A 234 -16.79 16.96 -4.13
CA GLU A 234 -17.96 17.05 -3.25
C GLU A 234 -18.76 15.74 -3.20
N LYS A 235 -18.91 15.05 -4.34
CA LYS A 235 -19.57 13.73 -4.41
C LYS A 235 -18.82 12.65 -3.63
N TYR A 236 -17.48 12.60 -3.74
CA TYR A 236 -16.65 11.74 -2.90
C TYR A 236 -16.90 12.04 -1.41
N GLY A 237 -16.77 13.31 -1.01
CA GLY A 237 -16.93 13.76 0.37
C GLY A 237 -18.28 13.39 0.97
N ARG A 238 -19.38 13.71 0.27
CA ARG A 238 -20.74 13.37 0.70
C ARG A 238 -20.92 11.88 0.90
N SER A 239 -20.37 11.08 -0.01
CA SER A 239 -20.53 9.62 0.01
C SER A 239 -19.72 8.97 1.13
N ILE A 240 -18.50 9.45 1.39
CA ILE A 240 -17.70 9.04 2.55
C ILE A 240 -18.42 9.40 3.85
N ALA A 241 -19.05 10.58 3.94
CA ALA A 241 -19.84 10.96 5.11
C ALA A 241 -21.07 10.06 5.32
N ARG A 242 -21.76 9.65 4.25
CA ARG A 242 -22.86 8.67 4.33
C ARG A 242 -22.36 7.29 4.74
N LEU A 243 -21.25 6.84 4.18
CA LEU A 243 -20.58 5.60 4.58
C LEU A 243 -20.25 5.62 6.08
N HIS A 244 -19.72 6.72 6.60
CA HIS A 244 -19.41 6.86 8.02
C HIS A 244 -20.63 6.75 8.93
N LYS A 245 -21.79 7.29 8.53
CA LYS A 245 -23.04 7.08 9.26
C LYS A 245 -23.38 5.59 9.35
N ALA A 246 -23.19 4.85 8.25
CA ALA A 246 -23.46 3.42 8.20
C ALA A 246 -22.45 2.57 8.96
N LEU A 247 -21.16 2.87 8.84
CA LEU A 247 -20.09 2.21 9.60
C LEU A 247 -20.25 2.41 11.11
N LYS A 248 -20.69 3.61 11.54
CA LYS A 248 -20.99 3.88 12.95
C LYS A 248 -22.13 3.01 13.49
N GLU A 249 -23.13 2.71 12.67
CA GLU A 249 -24.18 1.77 13.04
C GLU A 249 -23.67 0.33 13.05
N ALA A 250 -22.94 -0.08 12.00
CA ALA A 250 -22.33 -1.41 11.89
C ALA A 250 -21.33 -1.71 13.02
N GLN A 251 -20.64 -0.70 13.54
CA GLN A 251 -19.72 -0.80 14.67
C GLN A 251 -20.39 -1.40 15.92
N LYS A 252 -21.71 -1.29 16.09
CA LYS A 252 -22.41 -1.91 17.23
C LYS A 252 -22.40 -3.45 17.18
N GLU A 253 -22.21 -4.04 15.99
CA GLU A 253 -22.26 -5.49 15.75
C GLU A 253 -20.88 -6.12 15.55
N VAL A 254 -19.82 -5.31 15.43
CA VAL A 254 -18.46 -5.76 15.14
C VAL A 254 -17.53 -5.21 16.20
N LEU A 255 -16.67 -6.05 16.79
CA LEU A 255 -15.57 -5.62 17.65
C LEU A 255 -14.41 -5.15 16.77
N PRO A 256 -14.13 -3.84 16.63
CA PRO A 256 -13.08 -3.40 15.74
C PRO A 256 -11.80 -3.13 16.52
N ASP A 257 -10.66 -3.39 15.90
CA ASP A 257 -9.37 -2.94 16.41
C ASP A 257 -9.35 -1.41 16.46
N GLU A 258 -8.98 -0.84 17.60
CA GLU A 258 -8.71 0.59 17.73
C GLU A 258 -7.23 0.83 17.49
N VAL A 259 -6.91 1.67 16.50
CA VAL A 259 -5.54 2.04 16.16
C VAL A 259 -5.31 3.49 16.54
N ASP A 260 -4.28 3.73 17.34
CA ASP A 260 -3.79 5.09 17.61
C ASP A 260 -2.91 5.54 16.44
N LEU A 261 -3.50 6.31 15.54
CA LEU A 261 -2.80 6.86 14.37
C LEU A 261 -1.62 7.74 14.79
N TYR A 262 -1.81 8.64 15.76
CA TYR A 262 -0.77 9.57 16.17
C TYR A 262 0.45 8.80 16.66
N LYS A 263 0.22 7.82 17.56
CA LYS A 263 1.28 6.95 18.05
C LYS A 263 1.93 6.14 16.94
N SER A 264 1.14 5.56 16.02
CA SER A 264 1.67 4.81 14.87
C SER A 264 2.61 5.66 14.01
N VAL A 265 2.29 6.95 13.85
CA VAL A 265 3.16 7.88 13.12
C VAL A 265 4.37 8.28 13.96
N THR A 266 4.21 8.69 15.21
CA THR A 266 5.31 9.20 16.04
C THR A 266 6.34 8.12 16.40
N ASP A 267 5.91 6.88 16.59
CA ASP A 267 6.78 5.79 17.02
C ASP A 267 7.52 5.15 15.84
N TRP A 268 6.97 5.25 14.62
CA TRP A 268 7.53 4.57 13.44
C TRP A 268 7.69 5.49 12.22
N ALA A 269 6.61 5.99 11.65
CA ALA A 269 6.67 6.66 10.34
C ALA A 269 7.45 7.99 10.37
N LEU A 270 7.29 8.79 11.42
CA LEU A 270 7.95 10.10 11.57
C LEU A 270 9.47 9.97 11.78
N PRO A 271 9.98 9.13 12.71
CA PRO A 271 11.42 8.86 12.80
C PRO A 271 12.01 8.35 11.49
N ASN A 272 11.29 7.46 10.80
CA ASN A 272 11.71 6.93 9.53
C ASN A 272 11.79 8.01 8.43
N VAL A 273 10.77 8.86 8.31
CA VAL A 273 10.77 9.99 7.36
C VAL A 273 11.87 10.99 7.68
N ARG A 274 12.19 11.24 8.97
CA ARG A 274 13.34 12.07 9.36
C ARG A 274 14.67 11.49 8.87
N GLN A 275 14.86 10.17 9.02
CA GLN A 275 16.05 9.49 8.51
C GLN A 275 16.14 9.60 6.97
N GLN A 276 15.02 9.35 6.27
CA GLN A 276 14.93 9.50 4.83
C GLN A 276 15.15 10.95 4.36
N ASN A 277 14.70 11.95 5.13
CA ASN A 277 14.92 13.38 4.86
C ASN A 277 16.41 13.70 4.75
N ILE A 278 17.23 13.14 5.65
CA ILE A 278 18.69 13.28 5.63
C ILE A 278 19.32 12.43 4.53
N GLN A 279 18.88 11.17 4.39
CA GLN A 279 19.43 10.22 3.41
C GLN A 279 19.29 10.72 1.98
N TRP A 280 18.08 11.15 1.62
CA TRP A 280 17.69 11.51 0.25
C TRP A 280 17.67 13.02 -0.01
N ASP A 281 18.05 13.83 0.99
CA ASP A 281 18.07 15.29 0.89
C ASP A 281 16.71 15.85 0.45
N ILE A 282 15.64 15.43 1.13
CA ILE A 282 14.25 15.76 0.74
C ILE A 282 13.98 17.26 0.94
N GLY A 283 14.60 17.88 1.95
CA GLY A 283 14.49 19.31 2.21
C GLY A 283 13.40 19.72 3.20
N LEU A 284 12.86 18.78 3.99
CA LEU A 284 11.90 19.10 5.06
C LEU A 284 12.62 19.77 6.24
N ASP A 285 12.10 20.91 6.70
CA ASP A 285 12.61 21.66 7.86
C ASP A 285 12.30 20.91 9.18
N GLU A 286 13.21 20.95 10.15
CA GLU A 286 13.01 20.39 11.48
C GLU A 286 11.76 20.97 12.19
N LYS A 287 11.39 22.22 11.87
CA LYS A 287 10.16 22.87 12.31
C LYS A 287 8.91 22.10 11.92
N PHE A 288 8.86 21.47 10.74
CA PHE A 288 7.72 20.66 10.32
C PHE A 288 7.50 19.50 11.28
N PHE A 289 8.56 18.76 11.60
CA PHE A 289 8.46 17.62 12.50
C PHE A 289 8.10 18.04 13.93
N LYS A 290 8.66 19.16 14.41
CA LYS A 290 8.33 19.69 15.74
C LYS A 290 6.88 20.14 15.81
N ASP A 291 6.41 20.91 14.83
CA ASP A 291 5.01 21.35 14.73
C ASP A 291 4.05 20.17 14.65
N TYR A 292 4.41 19.12 13.89
CA TYR A 292 3.63 17.89 13.85
C TYR A 292 3.48 17.29 15.25
N VAL A 293 4.56 17.07 16.00
CA VAL A 293 4.48 16.47 17.35
C VAL A 293 3.69 17.38 18.30
N ASP A 294 4.04 18.67 18.37
CA ASP A 294 3.52 19.61 19.36
C ASP A 294 2.05 20.00 19.08
N THR A 295 1.70 20.27 17.82
CA THR A 295 0.38 20.75 17.45
C THR A 295 -0.58 19.60 17.18
N PHE A 296 -0.18 18.61 16.37
CA PHE A 296 -1.09 17.49 16.07
C PHE A 296 -1.37 16.64 17.30
N GLY A 297 -0.42 16.43 18.21
CA GLY A 297 -0.67 15.66 19.43
C GLY A 297 -1.81 16.24 20.27
N ARG A 298 -1.88 17.58 20.37
CA ARG A 298 -2.95 18.29 21.09
C ARG A 298 -4.29 18.24 20.36
N LEU A 299 -4.27 18.30 19.03
CA LEU A 299 -5.48 18.18 18.21
C LEU A 299 -6.02 16.75 18.20
N TYR A 300 -5.16 15.76 18.01
CA TYR A 300 -5.49 14.34 17.86
C TYR A 300 -6.32 13.81 19.03
N ALA A 301 -5.96 14.20 20.26
CA ALA A 301 -6.70 13.82 21.47
C ALA A 301 -8.18 14.26 21.48
N LYS A 302 -8.54 15.25 20.65
CA LYS A 302 -9.91 15.79 20.54
C LYS A 302 -10.66 15.29 19.31
N LEU A 303 -10.00 14.54 18.41
CA LEU A 303 -10.62 14.12 17.16
C LEU A 303 -11.61 12.97 17.38
N PRO A 304 -12.82 13.02 16.79
CA PRO A 304 -13.79 11.95 16.93
C PRO A 304 -13.33 10.69 16.19
N LYS A 305 -13.40 9.56 16.89
CA LYS A 305 -13.08 8.24 16.35
C LYS A 305 -14.33 7.39 16.11
N GLN A 306 -14.29 6.56 15.08
CA GLN A 306 -15.32 5.57 14.76
C GLN A 306 -14.75 4.52 13.81
N LEU A 307 -15.53 3.49 13.49
CA LEU A 307 -15.22 2.56 12.42
C LEU A 307 -15.15 3.30 11.07
N ILE A 308 -14.02 3.17 10.38
CA ILE A 308 -13.76 3.78 9.07
C ILE A 308 -13.40 2.71 8.02
N HIS A 309 -13.39 3.09 6.74
CA HIS A 309 -12.94 2.23 5.64
C HIS A 309 -11.42 2.04 5.64
N ARG A 310 -10.66 3.08 6.01
CA ARG A 310 -9.20 3.14 6.10
C ARG A 310 -8.46 3.16 4.75
N ASP A 311 -9.04 2.56 3.71
CA ASP A 311 -8.49 2.58 2.34
C ASP A 311 -9.51 3.01 1.25
N PRO A 312 -10.21 4.14 1.40
CA PRO A 312 -11.10 4.66 0.37
C PRO A 312 -10.30 5.36 -0.74
N ASN A 313 -9.31 4.68 -1.33
CA ASN A 313 -8.64 5.18 -2.53
C ASN A 313 -9.63 5.25 -3.71
N PRO A 314 -9.35 6.04 -4.75
CA PRO A 314 -10.27 6.21 -5.88
C PRO A 314 -10.64 4.91 -6.61
N GLY A 315 -9.74 3.91 -6.62
CA GLY A 315 -10.02 2.59 -7.18
C GLY A 315 -11.06 1.79 -6.37
N ASN A 316 -11.24 2.12 -5.09
CA ASN A 316 -12.18 1.48 -4.17
C ASN A 316 -13.53 2.19 -4.08
N ILE A 317 -13.75 3.26 -4.86
CA ILE A 317 -14.99 4.03 -4.87
C ILE A 317 -15.57 4.01 -6.28
N LEU A 318 -16.72 3.36 -6.44
CA LEU A 318 -17.37 3.16 -7.73
C LEU A 318 -18.38 4.26 -8.02
N PHE A 319 -18.42 4.69 -9.28
CA PHE A 319 -19.41 5.60 -9.82
C PHE A 319 -20.36 4.87 -10.77
N ASP A 320 -21.62 5.28 -10.75
CA ASP A 320 -22.64 4.91 -11.74
C ASP A 320 -23.42 6.18 -12.10
N GLU A 321 -23.59 6.45 -13.39
CA GLU A 321 -24.29 7.65 -13.89
C GLU A 321 -23.80 8.98 -13.28
N GLY A 322 -22.49 9.06 -12.97
CA GLY A 322 -21.87 10.27 -12.42
C GLY A 322 -22.04 10.49 -10.93
N GLU A 323 -22.68 9.56 -10.21
CA GLU A 323 -22.79 9.54 -8.75
C GLU A 323 -21.99 8.40 -8.14
N VAL A 324 -21.51 8.57 -6.90
CA VAL A 324 -20.88 7.47 -6.17
C VAL A 324 -21.96 6.44 -5.83
N SER A 325 -21.80 5.23 -6.33
CA SER A 325 -22.75 4.15 -6.13
C SER A 325 -22.38 3.29 -4.91
N ARG A 326 -21.12 2.87 -4.80
CA ARG A 326 -20.65 1.87 -3.83
C ARG A 326 -19.19 2.06 -3.43
N PHE A 327 -18.86 1.51 -2.26
CA PHE A 327 -17.50 1.31 -1.77
C PHE A 327 -17.14 -0.17 -1.82
N ILE A 328 -15.87 -0.47 -2.12
CA ILE A 328 -15.33 -1.84 -2.13
C ILE A 328 -14.07 -1.92 -1.26
N ASP A 329 -13.75 -3.13 -0.82
CA ASP A 329 -12.50 -3.45 -0.11
C ASP A 329 -12.37 -2.91 1.34
N PHE A 330 -13.27 -3.35 2.22
CA PHE A 330 -13.27 -3.06 3.66
C PHE A 330 -12.23 -3.87 4.47
N ASP A 331 -11.21 -4.42 3.81
CA ASP A 331 -10.22 -5.29 4.44
C ASP A 331 -9.44 -4.58 5.56
N LEU A 332 -9.25 -3.26 5.45
CA LEU A 332 -8.47 -2.47 6.38
C LEU A 332 -9.32 -1.72 7.42
N SER A 333 -10.62 -2.00 7.50
CA SER A 333 -11.52 -1.29 8.42
C SER A 333 -11.12 -1.46 9.89
N GLU A 334 -11.11 -0.33 10.60
CA GLU A 334 -10.66 -0.19 12.00
C GLU A 334 -11.37 1.00 12.68
N ILE A 335 -11.34 1.07 14.01
CA ILE A 335 -11.69 2.31 14.71
C ILE A 335 -10.51 3.26 14.64
N ASN A 336 -10.72 4.42 14.03
CA ASN A 336 -9.73 5.50 13.97
C ASN A 336 -10.43 6.86 13.83
N ILE A 337 -9.65 7.94 13.72
CA ILE A 337 -10.18 9.28 13.48
C ILE A 337 -10.97 9.30 12.16
N ARG A 338 -12.20 9.81 12.19
CA ARG A 338 -13.06 9.78 11.00
C ARG A 338 -12.54 10.67 9.86
N LEU A 339 -11.73 11.67 10.17
CA LEU A 339 -11.14 12.55 9.16
C LEU A 339 -10.21 11.77 8.19
N TRP A 340 -9.68 10.63 8.63
CA TRP A 340 -8.77 9.79 7.84
C TRP A 340 -9.31 9.49 6.44
N ASP A 341 -10.53 8.96 6.31
CA ASP A 341 -11.04 8.47 5.02
C ASP A 341 -11.16 9.58 3.97
N ALA A 342 -11.62 10.77 4.36
CA ALA A 342 -11.70 11.92 3.46
C ALA A 342 -10.30 12.38 3.01
N CYS A 343 -9.36 12.48 3.95
CA CYS A 343 -7.97 12.82 3.65
C CYS A 343 -7.28 11.74 2.81
N TYR A 344 -7.55 10.47 3.09
CA TYR A 344 -6.97 9.32 2.40
C TYR A 344 -7.44 9.24 0.94
N CYS A 345 -8.74 9.45 0.70
CA CYS A 345 -9.28 9.58 -0.64
C CYS A 345 -8.58 10.70 -1.42
N ALA A 346 -8.44 11.89 -0.82
CA ALA A 346 -7.76 13.00 -1.45
C ALA A 346 -6.27 12.69 -1.74
N THR A 347 -5.54 12.09 -0.80
CA THR A 347 -4.13 11.71 -1.01
C THR A 347 -3.95 10.58 -2.01
N GLY A 348 -4.91 9.66 -2.11
CA GLY A 348 -4.92 8.62 -3.14
C GLY A 348 -5.01 9.24 -4.53
N ILE A 349 -5.92 10.21 -4.72
CA ILE A 349 -6.02 10.98 -5.96
C ILE A 349 -4.69 11.69 -6.28
N LEU A 350 -4.06 12.33 -5.28
CA LEU A 350 -2.77 13.04 -5.45
C LEU A 350 -1.61 12.10 -5.82
N SER A 351 -1.57 10.90 -5.23
CA SER A 351 -0.46 9.97 -5.42
C SER A 351 -0.43 9.36 -6.82
N GLU A 352 -1.56 9.35 -7.51
CA GLU A 352 -1.69 8.92 -8.91
C GLU A 352 -1.32 10.05 -9.91
N SER A 353 -0.96 11.25 -9.43
CA SER A 353 -0.78 12.44 -10.27
C SER A 353 0.64 12.69 -10.77
N SER A 354 0.73 13.50 -11.83
CA SER A 354 1.98 14.10 -12.28
C SER A 354 2.20 15.46 -11.63
N ASP A 355 3.44 15.97 -11.69
CA ASP A 355 3.84 17.25 -11.07
C ASP A 355 2.94 18.43 -11.54
N GLU A 356 2.41 18.39 -12.78
CA GLU A 356 1.49 19.41 -13.34
C GLU A 356 0.08 19.40 -12.73
N MET A 357 -0.34 18.28 -12.13
CA MET A 357 -1.70 18.10 -11.61
C MET A 357 -1.83 18.47 -10.13
N TYR A 358 -0.71 18.74 -9.48
CA TYR A 358 -0.63 19.08 -8.07
C TYR A 358 -1.33 20.40 -7.72
N GLU A 359 -1.38 21.37 -8.64
CA GLU A 359 -2.11 22.62 -8.43
C GLU A 359 -3.62 22.41 -8.38
N LYS A 360 -4.14 21.50 -9.21
CA LYS A 360 -5.56 21.15 -9.28
C LYS A 360 -6.03 20.33 -8.07
N TRP A 361 -5.10 19.72 -7.34
CA TRP A 361 -5.45 18.84 -6.23
C TRP A 361 -6.09 19.59 -5.07
N LEU A 362 -5.73 20.86 -4.84
CA LEU A 362 -6.36 21.67 -3.79
C LEU A 362 -7.86 21.86 -4.02
N ASP A 363 -8.29 22.01 -5.28
CA ASP A 363 -9.71 22.07 -5.64
C ASP A 363 -10.44 20.77 -5.27
N ILE A 364 -9.78 19.63 -5.52
CA ILE A 364 -10.32 18.29 -5.22
C ILE A 364 -10.41 18.09 -3.71
N LEU A 365 -9.33 18.38 -2.98
CA LEU A 365 -9.28 18.29 -1.53
C LEU A 365 -10.37 19.17 -0.90
N SER A 366 -10.47 20.42 -1.36
CA SER A 366 -11.50 21.35 -0.92
C SER A 366 -12.90 20.79 -1.19
N GLY A 367 -13.17 20.30 -2.41
CA GLY A 367 -14.45 19.67 -2.75
C GLY A 367 -14.80 18.50 -1.82
N ILE A 368 -13.87 17.58 -1.59
CA ILE A 368 -14.05 16.43 -0.69
C ILE A 368 -14.40 16.89 0.73
N LEU A 369 -13.63 17.83 1.27
CA LEU A 369 -13.81 18.32 2.62
C LEU A 369 -15.13 19.08 2.81
N HIS A 370 -15.52 19.91 1.84
CA HIS A 370 -16.81 20.60 1.84
C HIS A 370 -17.98 19.62 1.72
N GLY A 371 -17.91 18.66 0.78
CA GLY A 371 -18.93 17.64 0.61
C GLY A 371 -19.12 16.78 1.86
N TYR A 372 -18.00 16.39 2.48
CA TYR A 372 -18.04 15.67 3.75
C TYR A 372 -18.69 16.51 4.87
N ASN A 373 -18.27 17.77 5.03
CA ASN A 373 -18.78 18.69 6.05
C ASN A 373 -20.26 19.07 5.86
N ASN A 374 -20.77 19.01 4.63
CA ASN A 374 -22.18 19.25 4.33
C ASN A 374 -23.07 18.12 4.88
N GLU A 375 -22.60 16.87 4.78
CA GLU A 375 -23.34 15.68 5.23
C GLU A 375 -23.06 15.30 6.69
N CYS A 376 -21.84 15.53 7.16
CA CYS A 376 -21.41 15.23 8.53
C CYS A 376 -20.47 16.34 9.02
N LYS A 377 -21.02 17.31 9.76
CA LYS A 377 -20.31 18.52 10.21
C LYS A 377 -18.97 18.20 10.86
N LEU A 378 -17.91 18.82 10.35
CA LEU A 378 -16.57 18.75 10.93
C LEU A 378 -16.49 19.71 12.11
N THR A 379 -15.86 19.24 13.18
CA THR A 379 -15.49 20.05 14.34
C THR A 379 -14.39 21.06 13.97
N LEU A 380 -14.18 22.07 14.81
CA LEU A 380 -13.09 23.03 14.60
C LEU A 380 -11.73 22.32 14.62
N GLU A 381 -11.55 21.37 15.53
CA GLU A 381 -10.35 20.56 15.66
C GLU A 381 -10.09 19.70 14.41
N GLU A 382 -11.12 19.10 13.81
CA GLU A 382 -10.97 18.35 12.57
C GLU A 382 -10.53 19.24 11.41
N LYS A 383 -11.12 20.44 11.29
CA LYS A 383 -10.72 21.41 10.26
C LYS A 383 -9.24 21.80 10.41
N GLN A 384 -8.80 22.04 11.64
CA GLN A 384 -7.40 22.35 11.95
C GLN A 384 -6.46 21.13 11.79
N ALA A 385 -7.00 19.91 11.86
CA ALA A 385 -6.21 18.68 11.77
C ALA A 385 -5.95 18.20 10.33
N VAL A 386 -6.63 18.75 9.31
CA VAL A 386 -6.54 18.28 7.91
C VAL A 386 -5.10 18.12 7.44
N PHE A 387 -4.28 19.17 7.58
CA PHE A 387 -2.87 19.14 7.17
C PHE A 387 -2.10 17.98 7.83
N TYR A 388 -2.32 17.78 9.13
CA TYR A 388 -1.62 16.73 9.89
C TYR A 388 -2.10 15.33 9.53
N VAL A 389 -3.39 15.14 9.24
CA VAL A 389 -3.91 13.83 8.80
C VAL A 389 -3.39 13.47 7.41
N ILE A 390 -3.40 14.42 6.47
CA ILE A 390 -2.84 14.22 5.12
C ILE A 390 -1.34 13.89 5.20
N THR A 391 -0.57 14.63 6.00
CA THR A 391 0.86 14.33 6.19
C THR A 391 1.09 13.03 6.96
N SER A 392 0.20 12.62 7.87
CA SER A 392 0.24 11.30 8.52
C SER A 392 0.18 10.17 7.49
N ILE A 393 -0.82 10.22 6.61
CA ILE A 393 -1.02 9.24 5.53
C ILE A 393 0.24 9.19 4.66
N GLN A 394 0.73 10.37 4.27
CA GLN A 394 1.86 10.45 3.37
C GLN A 394 3.18 9.99 4.02
N MET A 395 3.40 10.29 5.29
CA MET A 395 4.55 9.78 6.06
C MET A 395 4.49 8.25 6.20
N ILE A 396 3.32 7.67 6.44
CA ILE A 396 3.13 6.22 6.47
C ILE A 396 3.48 5.60 5.12
N CYS A 397 3.02 6.19 4.01
CA CYS A 397 3.39 5.73 2.67
C CYS A 397 4.91 5.80 2.41
N VAL A 398 5.55 6.93 2.77
CA VAL A 398 7.01 7.10 2.63
C VAL A 398 7.78 6.06 3.44
N ALA A 399 7.35 5.78 4.68
CA ALA A 399 7.99 4.79 5.54
C ALA A 399 7.76 3.35 5.08
N TYR A 400 6.53 3.03 4.64
CA TYR A 400 6.16 1.69 4.20
C TYR A 400 6.92 1.24 2.94
N PHE A 401 7.11 2.16 1.98
CA PHE A 401 7.78 1.85 0.70
C PHE A 401 9.31 1.85 0.81
N GLU A 402 9.88 2.20 1.96
CA GLU A 402 11.32 2.18 2.15
C GLU A 402 11.90 0.75 2.14
N GLY A 403 13.09 0.59 1.55
CA GLY A 403 13.87 -0.66 1.61
C GLY A 403 13.34 -1.80 0.75
N ARG A 404 12.14 -1.65 0.18
CA ARG A 404 11.50 -2.60 -0.73
C ARG A 404 11.83 -2.23 -2.17
N GLU A 405 12.64 -3.04 -2.83
CA GLU A 405 13.11 -2.76 -4.21
C GLU A 405 11.93 -2.57 -5.17
N GLU A 406 10.88 -3.36 -4.99
CA GLU A 406 9.63 -3.31 -5.76
C GLU A 406 8.91 -1.95 -5.69
N TYR A 407 9.16 -1.16 -4.64
CA TYR A 407 8.50 0.12 -4.42
C TYR A 407 9.45 1.32 -4.53
N LYS A 408 10.66 1.14 -5.07
CA LYS A 408 11.65 2.22 -5.14
C LYS A 408 11.14 3.48 -5.84
N GLN A 409 10.44 3.32 -6.96
CA GLN A 409 9.87 4.45 -7.70
C GLN A 409 8.71 5.10 -6.93
N LEU A 410 7.86 4.29 -6.31
CA LEU A 410 6.77 4.76 -5.45
C LEU A 410 7.29 5.53 -4.24
N ALA A 411 8.35 5.05 -3.58
CA ALA A 411 8.98 5.75 -2.47
C ALA A 411 9.48 7.15 -2.89
N LYS A 412 10.07 7.26 -4.10
CA LYS A 412 10.49 8.55 -4.65
C LYS A 412 9.30 9.48 -4.91
N THR A 413 8.23 8.99 -5.54
CA THR A 413 7.00 9.76 -5.77
C THR A 413 6.39 10.22 -4.44
N ASN A 414 6.29 9.32 -3.47
CA ASN A 414 5.70 9.63 -2.16
C ASN A 414 6.50 10.68 -1.37
N ARG A 415 7.83 10.71 -1.48
CA ARG A 415 8.65 11.78 -0.90
C ARG A 415 8.37 13.15 -1.56
N LYS A 416 8.21 13.19 -2.88
CA LYS A 416 7.82 14.42 -3.60
C LYS A 416 6.43 14.90 -3.17
N VAL A 417 5.46 13.98 -3.09
CA VAL A 417 4.09 14.29 -2.67
C VAL A 417 4.07 14.85 -1.24
N LEU A 418 4.84 14.26 -0.31
CA LEU A 418 4.98 14.79 1.05
C LEU A 418 5.49 16.24 1.04
N MET A 419 6.55 16.51 0.28
CA MET A 419 7.11 17.85 0.17
C MET A 419 6.09 18.84 -0.42
N HIS A 420 5.34 18.42 -1.45
CA HIS A 420 4.26 19.23 -2.03
C HIS A 420 3.21 19.60 -0.99
N ILE A 421 2.71 18.63 -0.22
CA ILE A 421 1.73 18.87 0.84
C ILE A 421 2.28 19.85 1.88
N VAL A 422 3.52 19.66 2.33
CA VAL A 422 4.17 20.53 3.34
C VAL A 422 4.31 21.96 2.82
N ASN A 423 4.69 22.14 1.55
CA ASN A 423 4.81 23.46 0.94
C ASN A 423 3.47 24.19 0.77
N ASN A 424 2.36 23.46 0.70
CA ASN A 424 1.01 24.01 0.52
C ASN A 424 0.21 24.09 1.84
N LYS A 425 0.87 23.98 3.00
CA LYS A 425 0.22 24.03 4.33
C LYS A 425 -0.73 25.24 4.45
N ALA A 426 -0.29 26.43 4.05
CA ALA A 426 -1.08 27.64 4.18
C ALA A 426 -2.39 27.60 3.36
N GLN A 427 -2.37 27.01 2.17
CA GLN A 427 -3.58 26.84 1.34
C GLN A 427 -4.51 25.78 1.92
N ILE A 428 -3.95 24.69 2.46
CA ILE A 428 -4.73 23.64 3.14
C ILE A 428 -5.44 24.22 4.38
N ASP A 429 -4.74 25.03 5.17
CA ASP A 429 -5.29 25.68 6.36
C ASP A 429 -6.38 26.72 6.02
N GLN A 430 -6.44 27.21 4.77
CA GLN A 430 -7.42 28.19 4.28
C GLN A 430 -8.66 27.57 3.63
N ILE A 431 -8.79 26.23 3.59
CA ILE A 431 -9.94 25.57 2.96
C ILE A 431 -11.28 25.92 3.65
N PHE A 432 -11.27 26.21 4.95
CA PHE A 432 -12.47 26.34 5.78
C PHE A 432 -12.73 27.71 6.38
#